data_AF-A0A1F8H5P6-F1
#
_entry.id   AF-A0A1F8H5P6-F1
#
_cell.length_a   1.000
_cell.length_b   1.000
_cell.length_c   1.000
_cell.angle_alpha   90.00
_cell.angle_beta   90.00
_cell.angle_gamma   90.00
#
_symmetry.space_group_name_H-M   'P 1'
#
loop_
_entity.id
_entity.type
_entity.pdbx_description
1 polymer ?
#
loop_
_entity_poly.entity_id
_entity_poly.type
_entity_poly.pdbx_seq_one_letter_code
_entity_poly.pdbx_strand_id
1 'polypeptide(L)' 'MAVPRHHMAKGKQLRRRSHLALVANSLSKCGHCGKSIMSHQVCKFCGFYKGREVLNTIAKQLAKREKRTQAQK' A
#
# COMPACT_ATOMS: atom_id res chain seq x y z
N MET A 1 -17.92 32.63 -14.14
CA MET A 1 -17.29 31.32 -14.38
C MET A 1 -18.10 30.57 -15.43
N ALA A 2 -17.45 29.82 -16.33
CA ALA A 2 -18.19 29.06 -17.34
C ALA A 2 -18.93 27.88 -16.70
N VAL A 3 -20.25 27.81 -16.90
CA VAL A 3 -21.11 26.75 -16.37
C VAL A 3 -21.54 25.83 -17.52
N PRO A 4 -21.60 24.50 -17.34
CA PRO A 4 -22.13 23.61 -18.37
C PRO A 4 -23.56 23.99 -18.73
N ARG A 5 -23.81 24.23 -20.02
CA ARG A 5 -25.15 24.58 -20.52
C ARG A 5 -26.18 23.45 -20.32
N HIS A 6 -25.74 22.19 -20.41
CA HIS A 6 -26.60 21.00 -20.28
C HIS A 6 -25.89 19.85 -19.58
N HIS A 7 -26.68 18.91 -19.05
CA HIS A 7 -26.17 17.66 -18.49
C HIS A 7 -25.48 16.81 -19.56
N MET A 8 -24.36 16.20 -19.20
CA MET A 8 -23.58 15.38 -20.13
C MET A 8 -24.19 13.99 -20.25
N ALA A 9 -24.54 13.55 -21.47
CA ALA A 9 -25.13 12.23 -21.68
C ALA A 9 -24.26 11.09 -21.10
N LYS A 10 -24.90 10.06 -20.52
CA LYS A 10 -24.23 8.91 -19.87
C LYS A 10 -23.21 8.24 -20.80
N GLY A 11 -23.56 8.05 -22.08
CA GLY A 11 -22.63 7.48 -23.08
C GLY A 11 -21.38 8.33 -23.34
N LYS A 12 -21.50 9.67 -23.29
CA LYS A 12 -20.34 10.59 -23.39
C LYS A 12 -19.47 10.52 -22.14
N GLN A 13 -20.09 10.43 -20.96
CA GLN A 13 -19.38 10.29 -19.69
C GLN A 13 -18.60 8.97 -19.61
N LEU A 14 -19.22 7.85 -20.02
CA LEU A 14 -18.60 6.53 -19.99
C LEU A 14 -17.45 6.42 -20.98
N ARG A 15 -17.61 6.90 -22.22
CA ARG A 15 -16.51 6.96 -23.20
C ARG A 15 -15.33 7.80 -22.72
N ARG A 16 -15.58 8.90 -22.00
CA ARG A 16 -14.48 9.68 -21.40
C ARG A 16 -13.77 8.89 -20.29
N ARG A 17 -14.48 8.05 -19.53
CA ARG A 17 -13.92 7.25 -18.44
C ARG A 17 -13.27 5.94 -18.90
N SER A 18 -13.46 5.49 -20.15
CA SER A 18 -12.91 4.22 -20.63
C SER A 18 -11.38 4.15 -20.61
N HIS A 19 -10.72 5.30 -20.70
CA HIS A 19 -9.26 5.38 -20.64
C HIS A 19 -8.70 5.46 -19.21
N LEU A 20 -9.56 5.60 -18.19
CA LEU A 20 -9.15 5.78 -16.79
C LEU A 20 -9.06 4.44 -16.04
N ALA A 21 -8.42 3.44 -16.66
CA ALA A 21 -8.19 2.14 -16.03
C ALA A 21 -7.03 2.22 -15.02
N LEU A 22 -7.21 1.60 -13.85
CA LEU A 22 -6.14 1.46 -12.86
C LEU A 22 -5.23 0.29 -13.23
N VAL A 23 -3.92 0.49 -13.09
CA VAL A 23 -2.92 -0.56 -13.32
C VAL A 23 -2.40 -1.05 -11.97
N ALA A 24 -2.24 -2.36 -11.84
CA ALA A 24 -1.68 -2.96 -10.63
C ALA A 24 -0.19 -2.61 -10.48
N ASN A 25 0.22 -2.27 -9.26
CA ASN A 25 1.62 -2.01 -8.94
C ASN A 25 2.42 -3.32 -8.93
N SER A 26 3.64 -3.29 -9.47
CA SER A 26 4.58 -4.40 -9.37
C SER A 26 5.11 -4.52 -7.94
N LEU A 27 5.00 -5.73 -7.38
CA LEU A 27 5.54 -6.08 -6.07
C LEU A 27 6.66 -7.10 -6.26
N SER A 28 7.75 -6.90 -5.53
CA SER A 28 8.90 -7.82 -5.47
C SER A 28 8.92 -8.57 -4.15
N LYS A 29 9.58 -9.73 -4.11
CA LYS A 29 9.76 -10.49 -2.88
C LYS A 29 10.89 -9.86 -2.05
N CYS A 30 10.67 -9.69 -0.75
CA CYS A 30 11.72 -9.27 0.16
C CYS A 30 12.72 -10.41 0.37
N GLY A 31 14.02 -10.15 0.17
CA GLY A 31 15.08 -11.15 0.35
C GLY A 31 15.26 -11.66 1.78
N HIS A 32 14.77 -10.94 2.80
CA HIS A 32 14.89 -11.35 4.21
C HIS A 32 13.66 -12.12 4.72
N CYS A 33 12.44 -11.67 4.40
CA CYS A 33 11.22 -12.24 4.97
C CYS A 33 10.26 -12.88 3.95
N GLY A 34 10.61 -12.88 2.65
CA GLY A 34 9.82 -13.49 1.57
C GLY A 34 8.49 -12.79 1.22
N LYS A 35 8.08 -11.77 1.99
CA LYS A 35 6.83 -11.02 1.77
C LYS A 35 6.92 -10.11 0.55
N SER A 36 5.78 -9.82 -0.06
CA SER A 36 5.68 -8.85 -1.14
C SER A 36 5.94 -7.43 -0.63
N ILE A 37 6.83 -6.72 -1.31
CA ILE A 37 7.22 -5.35 -1.02
C ILE A 37 7.25 -4.53 -2.32
N MET A 38 7.09 -3.22 -2.18
CA MET A 38 7.36 -2.31 -3.30
C MET A 38 8.87 -2.24 -3.55
N SER A 39 9.25 -2.22 -4.82
CA SER A 39 10.64 -2.02 -5.22
C SER A 39 11.19 -0.69 -4.69
N HIS A 40 12.47 -0.67 -4.31
CA HIS A 40 13.18 0.48 -3.73
C HIS A 40 12.64 1.01 -2.40
N GLN A 41 11.72 0.31 -1.73
CA GLN A 41 11.26 0.68 -0.39
C GLN A 41 11.82 -0.26 0.70
N VAL A 42 11.93 0.26 1.92
CA VAL A 42 12.22 -0.56 3.11
C VAL A 42 11.06 -1.51 3.36
N CYS A 43 11.36 -2.76 3.70
CA CYS A 43 10.30 -3.71 4.04
C CYS A 43 9.55 -3.27 5.31
N LYS A 44 8.24 -3.00 5.20
CA LYS A 44 7.41 -2.61 6.36
C LYS A 44 7.24 -3.72 7.41
N PHE A 45 7.55 -4.96 7.05
CA PHE A 45 7.37 -6.11 7.93
C PHE A 45 8.62 -6.42 8.75
N CYS A 46 9.80 -6.46 8.12
CA CYS A 46 11.06 -6.79 8.78
C CYS A 46 11.98 -5.58 8.99
N GLY A 47 11.71 -4.42 8.38
CA GLY A 47 12.52 -3.20 8.57
C GLY A 47 13.86 -3.21 7.82
N PHE A 48 14.11 -4.24 7.01
CA PHE A 48 15.34 -4.39 6.24
C PHE A 48 15.26 -3.71 4.86
N TYR A 49 16.38 -3.11 4.45
CA TYR A 49 16.64 -2.64 3.09
C TYR A 49 18.08 -3.00 2.70
N LYS A 50 18.25 -3.68 1.55
CA LYS A 50 19.56 -4.12 1.04
C LYS A 50 20.44 -4.83 2.09
N GLY A 51 19.83 -5.71 2.89
CA GLY A 51 20.55 -6.50 3.91
C GLY A 51 20.92 -5.74 5.20
N ARG A 52 20.53 -4.46 5.33
CA ARG A 52 20.72 -3.69 6.57
C ARG A 52 19.38 -3.47 7.27
N GLU A 53 19.37 -3.60 8.59
CA GLU A 53 18.22 -3.22 9.41
C GLU A 53 18.18 -1.69 9.50
N VAL A 54 17.15 -1.08 8.90
CA VAL A 54 16.97 0.39 8.90
C VAL A 54 15.94 0.78 9.97
N LEU A 55 15.01 -0.12 10.29
CA LEU A 55 13.96 0.10 11.27
C LEU A 55 13.85 -1.12 12.19
N ASN A 56 13.93 -0.92 13.50
CA ASN A 56 13.68 -1.96 14.51
C ASN A 56 12.17 -2.27 14.61
N THR A 57 11.57 -2.81 13.54
CA THR A 57 10.12 -3.10 13.49
C THR A 57 9.74 -4.33 14.31
N ILE A 58 10.68 -5.26 14.51
CA ILE A 58 10.45 -6.51 15.26
C ILE A 58 10.16 -6.22 16.73
N ALA A 59 10.96 -5.35 17.37
CA ALA A 59 10.77 -4.96 18.77
C ALA A 59 9.39 -4.29 19.02
N LYS A 60 8.93 -3.45 18.08
CA LYS A 60 7.62 -2.81 18.17
C LYS A 60 6.45 -3.79 18.02
N GLN A 61 6.60 -4.83 17.19
CA GLN A 61 5.56 -5.84 16.98
C GLN A 61 5.38 -6.74 18.21
N LEU A 62 6.48 -7.14 18.86
CA LEU A 62 6.45 -7.96 20.09
C LEU A 62 5.75 -7.22 21.24
N ALA A 63 6.15 -5.98 21.51
CA ALA A 63 5.52 -5.16 22.55
C ALA A 63 4.02 -4.91 22.32
N LYS A 64 3.59 -4.79 21.06
CA LYS A 64 2.16 -4.66 20.72
C LYS A 64 1.39 -5.97 20.94
N ARG A 65 2.03 -7.11 20.70
CA ARG A 65 1.45 -8.44 20.87
C ARG A 65 1.24 -8.76 22.35
N GLU A 66 2.24 -8.47 23.18
CA GLU A 66 2.18 -8.61 24.65
C GLU A 66 1.05 -7.77 25.26
N LYS A 67 0.93 -6.50 24.85
CA LYS A 67 -0.17 -5.63 25.27
C LYS A 67 -1.56 -6.17 24.90
N ARG A 68 -1.69 -6.79 23.72
CA ARG A 68 -2.97 -7.41 23.29
C ARG A 68 -3.31 -8.64 24.13
N THR A 69 -2.32 -9.50 24.41
CA THR A 69 -2.53 -10.67 25.27
C THR A 69 -2.83 -10.27 26.71
N GLN A 70 -2.26 -9.17 27.21
CA GLN A 70 -2.56 -8.65 28.55
C GLN A 70 -3.94 -8.01 28.65
N ALA A 71 -4.45 -7.43 27.55
CA ALA A 71 -5.81 -6.87 27.49
C ALA A 71 -6.91 -7.92 27.25
N GLN A 72 -6.53 -9.13 26.84
CA GLN A 72 -7.46 -10.27 26.65
C GLN A 72 -7.63 -11.13 27.90
N LYS A 73 -6.75 -10.96 28.89
CA LYS A 73 -6.89 -11.52 30.23
C LYS A 73 -7.63 -10.54 31.11
#